data_AF-A0A3A4Q370-F1
#
_entry.id   AF-A0A3A4Q370-F1
#
_cell.length_a   1.000
_cell.length_b   1.000
_cell.length_c   1.000
_cell.angle_alpha   90.00
_cell.angle_beta   90.00
_cell.angle_gamma   90.00
#
_symmetry.space_group_name_H-M   'P 1'
#
loop_
_entity.id
_entity.type
_entity.pdbx_description
1 polymer ?
#
loop_
_entity_poly.entity_id
_entity_poly.type
_entity_poly.pdbx_seq_one_letter_code
_entity_poly.pdbx_strand_id
1 'polypeptide(L)'
;MARLVVGRRPEPPPQNIGTLTATGEWNYTIVIRQPDNDPGAVDILDVNLDENDPDFYTVISDGEITGDLVTSFALQRSTGGEGGIGAMTIGDDLLGDLTMYAPGTSGFSVEDDVAGDLTITLSDGNGFTIKGDVLGAGSLTKVIINLGNISDNAFQIGGTVNRFVDINVTQIASGATLRCGYLSANDVPMQGIVTFSGDLTAGAAIDMSKALIDAFGDLLFGSNDIDGTITVYHLTGDIVARDLAGTVEIKTEFESAASLDLAGSMSGTFSVNTDQGGNNFIGEVLIDGDMTGSALIKMFKGTAGNFTSDAVIQVGGANGIGSSASILLEGTMQGLLTVSNDLTGSVTVGGNFSGDVSIGDEFSSGADFNVGSAAGAADMLSGASFTVVGNSGGDFWVSGDVKNGALLDLNNLGADGRILIDGECDGDIFIDEDTNATSLIQIIKGLTLNGLIVINEDENDAFDANGDIFIGNPDTCATCDVDPVEYDGVINVLNGSSGGGDLAGDISVIGCHDDDNLFELCVCGSETGSKSVVQTGCEEPIVDPPYFTCTSNPCN
;
A
#
# COMPACT_ATOMS: atom_id res chain seq x y z
N MET A 1 2.64 -74.38 -45.40
CA MET A 1 3.22 -73.28 -44.59
C MET A 1 3.04 -71.99 -45.36
N ALA A 2 2.06 -71.16 -44.96
CA ALA A 2 1.92 -69.80 -45.48
C ALA A 2 2.75 -68.87 -44.60
N ARG A 3 3.69 -68.13 -45.20
CA ARG A 3 4.54 -67.15 -44.52
C ARG A 3 3.84 -65.79 -44.61
N LEU A 4 3.29 -65.32 -43.49
CA LEU A 4 2.74 -63.97 -43.38
C LEU A 4 3.92 -62.98 -43.46
N VAL A 5 4.03 -62.27 -44.58
CA VAL A 5 4.89 -61.09 -44.69
C VAL A 5 4.02 -59.91 -44.32
N VAL A 6 4.18 -59.40 -43.10
CA VAL A 6 3.63 -58.10 -42.72
C VAL A 6 4.47 -57.06 -43.45
N GLY A 7 3.95 -56.54 -44.56
CA GLY A 7 4.56 -55.39 -45.23
C GLY A 7 4.52 -54.21 -44.27
N ARG A 8 5.66 -53.53 -44.07
CA ARG A 8 5.68 -52.21 -43.42
C ARG A 8 4.67 -51.33 -44.15
N ARG A 9 3.73 -50.75 -43.39
CA ARG A 9 2.83 -49.72 -43.89
C ARG A 9 3.71 -48.61 -44.48
N PRO A 10 3.44 -48.08 -45.68
CA PRO A 10 4.17 -46.92 -46.20
C PRO A 10 4.04 -45.81 -45.15
N GLU A 11 5.17 -45.30 -44.68
CA GLU A 11 5.17 -44.09 -43.87
C GLU A 11 4.55 -42.97 -44.71
N PRO A 12 3.57 -42.22 -44.16
CA PRO A 12 2.99 -41.10 -44.86
C PRO A 12 4.08 -40.09 -45.25
N PRO A 13 3.93 -39.38 -46.38
CA PRO A 13 4.89 -38.37 -46.78
C PRO A 13 4.93 -37.23 -45.74
N PRO A 14 6.13 -36.67 -45.43
CA PRO A 14 6.25 -35.60 -44.45
C PRO A 14 5.32 -34.42 -44.75
N GLN A 15 4.53 -33.99 -43.76
CA GLN A 15 3.58 -32.87 -43.89
C GLN A 15 4.29 -31.55 -43.57
N ASN A 16 4.11 -30.52 -44.40
CA ASN A 16 4.56 -29.15 -44.07
C ASN A 16 3.68 -28.60 -42.94
N ILE A 17 4.30 -28.17 -41.85
CA ILE A 17 3.62 -27.62 -40.66
C ILE A 17 4.11 -26.24 -40.28
N GLY A 18 5.00 -25.66 -41.07
CA GLY A 18 5.42 -24.30 -40.82
C GLY A 18 6.34 -23.78 -41.89
N THR A 19 6.27 -22.48 -42.11
CA THR A 19 7.09 -21.82 -43.12
C THR A 19 7.58 -20.51 -42.55
N LEU A 20 8.86 -20.43 -42.22
CA LEU A 20 9.49 -19.20 -41.72
C LEU A 20 10.10 -18.45 -42.91
N THR A 21 9.80 -17.15 -43.01
CA THR A 21 10.36 -16.29 -44.05
C THR A 21 11.54 -15.52 -43.46
N ALA A 22 12.73 -15.90 -43.91
CA ALA A 22 13.99 -15.26 -43.55
C ALA A 22 14.37 -14.22 -44.62
N THR A 23 14.68 -13.00 -44.17
CA THR A 23 15.12 -11.90 -45.02
C THR A 23 16.47 -11.38 -44.55
N GLY A 24 17.37 -11.14 -45.49
CA GLY A 24 18.72 -10.62 -45.24
C GLY A 24 19.49 -10.44 -46.54
N GLU A 25 20.75 -10.88 -46.59
CA GLU A 25 21.52 -10.85 -47.84
C GLU A 25 20.88 -11.76 -48.91
N TRP A 26 20.27 -12.88 -48.48
CA TRP A 26 19.53 -13.81 -49.31
C TRP A 26 18.14 -14.03 -48.71
N ASN A 27 17.09 -13.95 -49.54
CA ASN A 27 15.74 -14.34 -49.10
C ASN A 27 15.61 -15.86 -49.17
N TYR A 28 15.31 -16.51 -48.06
CA TYR A 28 15.08 -17.95 -48.03
C TYR A 28 13.89 -18.32 -47.15
N THR A 29 13.38 -19.52 -47.39
CA THR A 29 12.19 -20.06 -46.74
C THR A 29 12.57 -21.33 -45.98
N ILE A 30 12.39 -21.33 -44.67
CA ILE A 30 12.58 -22.52 -43.84
C ILE A 30 11.25 -23.26 -43.80
N VAL A 31 11.19 -24.44 -44.43
CA VAL A 31 9.99 -25.30 -44.42
C VAL A 31 10.16 -26.35 -43.33
N ILE A 32 9.31 -26.27 -42.32
CA ILE A 32 9.27 -27.20 -41.20
C ILE A 32 8.32 -28.35 -41.54
N ARG A 33 8.79 -29.59 -41.37
CA ARG A 33 8.01 -30.77 -41.76
C ARG A 33 7.84 -31.76 -40.60
N GLN A 34 6.64 -32.30 -40.47
CA GLN A 34 6.32 -33.45 -39.62
C GLN A 34 6.79 -34.74 -40.29
N PRO A 35 7.56 -35.61 -39.61
CA PRO A 35 8.09 -36.83 -40.21
C PRO A 35 7.06 -37.97 -40.36
N ASP A 36 5.97 -38.03 -39.58
CA ASP A 36 5.17 -39.26 -39.43
C ASP A 36 3.65 -39.09 -39.23
N ASN A 37 3.07 -37.91 -39.54
CA ASN A 37 1.66 -37.56 -39.30
C ASN A 37 1.22 -37.56 -37.82
N ASP A 38 2.14 -37.72 -36.86
CA ASP A 38 1.84 -37.42 -35.47
C ASP A 38 1.85 -35.88 -35.27
N PRO A 39 1.03 -35.33 -34.34
CA PRO A 39 1.05 -33.91 -34.02
C PRO A 39 2.44 -33.50 -33.53
N GLY A 40 3.08 -32.60 -34.28
CA GLY A 40 4.20 -31.79 -33.83
C GLY A 40 5.54 -31.95 -34.56
N ALA A 41 6.42 -30.95 -34.46
CA ALA A 41 7.76 -31.00 -35.05
C ALA A 41 8.78 -31.63 -34.06
N VAL A 42 9.58 -32.60 -34.52
CA VAL A 42 10.54 -33.34 -33.67
C VAL A 42 12.00 -32.88 -33.85
N ASP A 43 12.32 -32.09 -34.90
CA ASP A 43 13.71 -31.81 -35.32
C ASP A 43 14.07 -30.31 -35.51
N ILE A 44 13.31 -29.37 -34.93
CA ILE A 44 13.67 -27.93 -34.97
C ILE A 44 14.52 -27.58 -33.74
N LEU A 45 15.73 -28.13 -33.67
CA LEU A 45 16.57 -28.00 -32.48
C LEU A 45 17.26 -26.62 -32.35
N ASP A 46 17.55 -25.94 -33.45
CA ASP A 46 18.28 -24.65 -33.45
C ASP A 46 17.99 -23.83 -34.72
N VAL A 47 17.54 -22.59 -34.54
CA VAL A 47 17.47 -21.56 -35.59
C VAL A 47 18.53 -20.50 -35.28
N ASN A 48 19.70 -20.61 -35.93
CA ASN A 48 20.83 -19.70 -35.74
C ASN A 48 20.72 -18.46 -36.65
N LEU A 49 20.83 -17.27 -36.08
CA LEU A 49 20.70 -15.96 -36.74
C LEU A 49 22.05 -15.19 -36.84
N ASP A 50 23.19 -15.89 -36.94
CA ASP A 50 24.54 -15.30 -36.88
C ASP A 50 24.84 -14.22 -37.94
N GLU A 51 25.42 -13.09 -37.50
CA GLU A 51 25.91 -12.00 -38.37
C GLU A 51 27.35 -12.22 -38.87
N ASN A 52 28.12 -13.08 -38.21
CA ASN A 52 29.49 -13.43 -38.59
C ASN A 52 29.55 -14.62 -39.57
N ASP A 53 28.40 -15.25 -39.83
CA ASP A 53 28.21 -16.11 -40.98
C ASP A 53 27.76 -15.22 -42.15
N PRO A 54 28.64 -14.90 -43.11
CA PRO A 54 28.35 -13.94 -44.18
C PRO A 54 27.21 -14.39 -45.12
N ASP A 55 26.69 -15.61 -44.97
CA ASP A 55 25.59 -16.13 -45.79
C ASP A 55 24.20 -16.01 -45.10
N PHE A 56 24.07 -15.61 -43.82
CA PHE A 56 22.82 -15.83 -43.04
C PHE A 56 22.35 -14.71 -42.09
N TYR A 57 22.51 -13.43 -42.45
CA TYR A 57 21.72 -12.37 -41.78
C TYR A 57 20.23 -12.70 -41.90
N THR A 58 19.53 -12.91 -40.80
CA THR A 58 18.14 -13.40 -40.85
C THR A 58 17.24 -12.59 -39.94
N VAL A 59 16.45 -11.73 -40.57
CA VAL A 59 15.19 -11.26 -40.00
C VAL A 59 14.13 -12.30 -40.36
N ILE A 60 13.60 -13.00 -39.37
CA ILE A 60 12.37 -13.76 -39.54
C ILE A 60 11.25 -12.73 -39.53
N SER A 61 10.78 -12.37 -40.73
CA SER A 61 9.80 -11.29 -40.89
C SER A 61 8.38 -11.75 -40.58
N ASP A 62 8.12 -13.05 -40.73
CA ASP A 62 6.85 -13.72 -40.45
C ASP A 62 7.06 -15.24 -40.51
N GLY A 63 6.20 -16.00 -39.83
CA GLY A 63 6.16 -17.45 -39.90
C GLY A 63 5.30 -18.08 -38.81
N GLU A 64 4.62 -19.17 -39.16
CA GLU A 64 3.79 -19.93 -38.22
C GLU A 64 4.29 -21.38 -38.17
N ILE A 65 4.32 -21.96 -36.97
CA ILE A 65 4.48 -23.40 -36.73
C ILE A 65 3.14 -23.89 -36.19
N THR A 66 2.44 -24.73 -36.95
CA THR A 66 1.14 -25.28 -36.55
C THR A 66 1.32 -26.60 -35.80
N GLY A 67 0.69 -26.72 -34.63
CA GLY A 67 0.74 -27.91 -33.78
C GLY A 67 1.96 -27.94 -32.83
N ASP A 68 1.93 -28.90 -31.90
CA ASP A 68 2.87 -28.94 -30.76
C ASP A 68 4.34 -28.99 -31.19
N LEU A 69 5.22 -28.37 -30.41
CA LEU A 69 6.66 -28.56 -30.47
C LEU A 69 7.08 -29.48 -29.32
N VAL A 70 7.28 -30.76 -29.62
CA VAL A 70 7.61 -31.78 -28.61
C VAL A 70 9.08 -31.77 -28.15
N THR A 71 9.88 -30.83 -28.66
CA THR A 71 11.32 -30.69 -28.38
C THR A 71 11.66 -29.27 -27.98
N SER A 72 12.82 -29.05 -27.36
CA SER A 72 13.30 -27.71 -27.01
C SER A 72 13.53 -26.87 -28.27
N PHE A 73 13.12 -25.61 -28.23
CA PHE A 73 13.29 -24.63 -29.29
C PHE A 73 14.32 -23.59 -28.89
N ALA A 74 15.34 -23.41 -29.73
CA ALA A 74 16.36 -22.39 -29.56
C ALA A 74 16.38 -21.41 -30.74
N LEU A 75 16.33 -20.11 -30.44
CA LEU A 75 16.57 -19.02 -31.37
C LEU A 75 17.78 -18.23 -30.88
N GLN A 76 18.94 -18.37 -31.51
CA GLN A 76 20.19 -17.78 -31.00
C GLN A 76 20.88 -16.84 -32.01
N ARG A 77 21.36 -15.69 -31.53
CA ARG A 77 22.35 -14.83 -32.21
C ARG A 77 23.75 -15.20 -31.72
N SER A 78 24.71 -15.43 -32.63
CA SER A 78 26.01 -15.97 -32.24
C SER A 78 26.99 -14.96 -31.64
N THR A 79 27.18 -13.69 -32.08
CA THR A 79 28.18 -12.81 -31.41
C THR A 79 28.28 -11.31 -31.73
N GLY A 80 27.34 -10.61 -32.39
CA GLY A 80 27.52 -9.15 -32.54
C GLY A 80 26.30 -8.27 -32.76
N GLY A 81 26.56 -6.99 -33.03
CA GLY A 81 25.80 -5.83 -32.55
C GLY A 81 24.58 -5.42 -33.38
N GLU A 82 24.40 -5.90 -34.60
CA GLU A 82 23.32 -5.46 -35.50
C GLU A 82 22.69 -6.66 -36.25
N GLY A 83 21.47 -7.10 -35.87
CA GLY A 83 20.68 -8.08 -36.64
C GLY A 83 19.96 -9.18 -35.87
N GLY A 84 18.73 -9.52 -36.31
CA GLY A 84 17.93 -10.65 -35.79
C GLY A 84 16.59 -10.23 -35.16
N ILE A 85 15.55 -10.04 -35.97
CA ILE A 85 14.17 -9.88 -35.49
C ILE A 85 13.46 -11.21 -35.69
N GLY A 86 12.90 -11.78 -34.63
CA GLY A 86 12.09 -12.99 -34.68
C GLY A 86 10.60 -12.68 -34.63
N ALA A 87 9.96 -12.42 -35.78
CA ALA A 87 8.50 -12.38 -35.86
C ALA A 87 8.00 -13.76 -36.32
N MET A 88 7.59 -14.60 -35.37
CA MET A 88 7.03 -15.92 -35.63
C MET A 88 6.05 -16.35 -34.55
N THR A 89 5.12 -17.22 -34.92
CA THR A 89 4.11 -17.78 -34.03
C THR A 89 4.26 -19.30 -33.95
N ILE A 90 4.33 -19.84 -32.73
CA ILE A 90 4.08 -21.25 -32.45
C ILE A 90 2.59 -21.34 -32.09
N GLY A 91 1.80 -21.96 -32.95
CA GLY A 91 0.33 -21.94 -32.91
C GLY A 91 -0.31 -22.87 -31.87
N ASP A 92 0.50 -23.63 -31.12
CA ASP A 92 0.08 -24.64 -30.15
C ASP A 92 1.14 -24.75 -29.03
N ASP A 93 1.13 -25.83 -28.24
CA ASP A 93 2.08 -26.07 -27.14
C ASP A 93 3.56 -26.17 -27.57
N LEU A 94 4.48 -25.69 -26.73
CA LEU A 94 5.91 -26.00 -26.76
C LEU A 94 6.25 -26.88 -25.55
N LEU A 95 6.35 -28.20 -25.73
CA LEU A 95 6.56 -29.15 -24.64
C LEU A 95 8.01 -29.23 -24.14
N GLY A 96 8.96 -28.58 -24.83
CA GLY A 96 10.37 -28.51 -24.45
C GLY A 96 10.80 -27.14 -23.93
N ASP A 97 12.12 -26.95 -23.73
CA ASP A 97 12.67 -25.66 -23.29
C ASP A 97 12.58 -24.61 -24.39
N LEU A 98 12.37 -23.35 -24.02
CA LEU A 98 12.46 -22.21 -24.92
C LEU A 98 13.70 -21.39 -24.57
N THR A 99 14.65 -21.31 -25.50
CA THR A 99 15.84 -20.47 -25.37
C THR A 99 15.88 -19.42 -26.48
N MET A 100 15.91 -18.15 -26.14
CA MET A 100 15.96 -17.05 -27.10
C MET A 100 17.05 -16.05 -26.76
N TYR A 101 17.96 -15.79 -27.70
CA TYR A 101 18.96 -14.74 -27.66
C TYR A 101 18.86 -13.92 -28.96
N ALA A 102 18.08 -12.84 -28.97
CA ALA A 102 17.85 -12.03 -30.17
C ALA A 102 17.88 -10.52 -29.84
N PRO A 103 18.28 -9.62 -30.74
CA PRO A 103 18.22 -8.19 -30.43
C PRO A 103 16.80 -7.65 -30.29
N GLY A 104 15.80 -8.23 -30.98
CA GLY A 104 14.42 -7.84 -30.79
C GLY A 104 13.39 -8.83 -31.33
N THR A 105 12.12 -8.63 -30.97
CA THR A 105 11.01 -9.50 -31.39
C THR A 105 9.83 -8.67 -31.88
N SER A 106 9.68 -8.41 -33.17
CA SER A 106 8.48 -7.69 -33.65
C SER A 106 7.25 -8.59 -33.79
N GLY A 107 6.93 -9.40 -32.77
CA GLY A 107 5.80 -10.33 -32.79
C GLY A 107 6.17 -11.80 -32.66
N PHE A 108 7.08 -12.16 -31.74
CA PHE A 108 7.24 -13.57 -31.39
C PHE A 108 6.06 -14.00 -30.50
N SER A 109 5.35 -15.07 -30.86
CA SER A 109 4.32 -15.63 -30.01
C SER A 109 4.33 -17.15 -29.84
N VAL A 110 3.93 -17.60 -28.65
CA VAL A 110 3.44 -18.97 -28.39
C VAL A 110 1.96 -18.83 -28.04
N GLU A 111 1.08 -19.48 -28.80
CA GLU A 111 -0.37 -19.34 -28.67
C GLU A 111 -0.95 -20.16 -27.51
N ASP A 112 -0.23 -21.18 -27.02
CA ASP A 112 -0.61 -22.03 -25.89
C ASP A 112 0.56 -22.18 -24.87
N ASP A 113 0.79 -23.36 -24.30
CA ASP A 113 1.68 -23.55 -23.15
C ASP A 113 3.17 -23.72 -23.54
N VAL A 114 4.08 -23.41 -22.61
CA VAL A 114 5.50 -23.77 -22.66
C VAL A 114 5.81 -24.71 -21.50
N ALA A 115 6.07 -25.99 -21.77
CA ALA A 115 6.23 -27.02 -20.76
C ALA A 115 7.69 -27.25 -20.28
N GLY A 116 8.65 -26.42 -20.71
CA GLY A 116 10.07 -26.52 -20.34
C GLY A 116 10.63 -25.29 -19.62
N ASP A 117 11.95 -25.24 -19.46
CA ASP A 117 12.64 -24.04 -18.96
C ASP A 117 12.53 -22.90 -19.98
N LEU A 118 12.43 -21.66 -19.48
CA LEU A 118 12.33 -20.47 -20.31
C LEU A 118 13.56 -19.59 -20.08
N THR A 119 14.38 -19.39 -21.11
CA THR A 119 15.49 -18.44 -21.09
C THR A 119 15.36 -17.48 -22.25
N ILE A 120 15.07 -16.21 -21.97
CA ILE A 120 14.93 -15.15 -22.96
C ILE A 120 15.98 -14.08 -22.67
N THR A 121 16.67 -13.59 -23.70
CA THR A 121 17.53 -12.42 -23.63
C THR A 121 17.33 -11.59 -24.89
N LEU A 122 16.72 -10.42 -24.71
CA LEU A 122 16.38 -9.48 -25.77
C LEU A 122 17.02 -8.11 -25.53
N SER A 123 17.53 -7.45 -26.58
CA SER A 123 17.99 -6.06 -26.45
C SER A 123 16.87 -5.03 -26.51
N ASP A 124 15.74 -5.39 -27.13
CA ASP A 124 14.44 -4.74 -26.96
C ASP A 124 13.39 -5.78 -26.54
N GLY A 125 12.58 -5.47 -25.53
CA GLY A 125 11.57 -6.41 -25.01
C GLY A 125 10.24 -6.35 -25.76
N ASN A 126 10.19 -5.68 -26.91
CA ASN A 126 8.95 -5.38 -27.59
C ASN A 126 8.35 -6.65 -28.19
N GLY A 127 7.01 -6.77 -28.23
CA GLY A 127 6.31 -7.72 -29.10
C GLY A 127 6.54 -9.22 -28.84
N PHE A 128 7.04 -9.59 -27.65
CA PHE A 128 7.09 -10.98 -27.20
C PHE A 128 5.79 -11.34 -26.47
N THR A 129 5.17 -12.48 -26.82
CA THR A 129 3.94 -12.94 -26.17
C THR A 129 3.89 -14.45 -26.00
N ILE A 130 3.75 -14.95 -24.78
CA ILE A 130 3.23 -16.31 -24.52
C ILE A 130 1.77 -16.14 -24.09
N LYS A 131 0.82 -16.82 -24.73
CA LYS A 131 -0.61 -16.71 -24.39
C LYS A 131 -1.04 -17.71 -23.33
N GLY A 132 -0.53 -18.95 -23.38
CA GLY A 132 -0.76 -19.98 -22.38
C GLY A 132 0.19 -19.89 -21.19
N ASP A 133 0.27 -20.99 -20.45
CA ASP A 133 1.03 -21.16 -19.23
C ASP A 133 2.49 -21.56 -19.52
N VAL A 134 3.43 -21.17 -18.65
CA VAL A 134 4.82 -21.66 -18.62
C VAL A 134 4.95 -22.67 -17.48
N LEU A 135 4.70 -23.94 -17.80
CA LEU A 135 4.57 -25.08 -16.88
C LEU A 135 5.69 -26.09 -17.06
N GLY A 136 6.84 -25.94 -16.40
CA GLY A 136 7.89 -26.96 -16.61
C GLY A 136 7.43 -28.38 -16.25
N ALA A 137 7.90 -29.36 -17.02
CA ALA A 137 7.58 -30.78 -16.92
C ALA A 137 8.04 -31.46 -15.61
N GLY A 138 8.36 -30.68 -14.56
CA GLY A 138 8.82 -31.10 -13.24
C GLY A 138 8.72 -29.98 -12.20
N SER A 139 9.04 -30.27 -10.94
CA SER A 139 8.80 -29.38 -9.80
C SER A 139 9.69 -28.11 -9.71
N LEU A 140 10.54 -27.82 -10.70
CA LEU A 140 11.58 -26.79 -10.65
C LEU A 140 11.85 -26.15 -12.04
N THR A 141 10.84 -25.61 -12.71
CA THR A 141 11.06 -24.81 -13.93
C THR A 141 11.82 -23.54 -13.58
N LYS A 142 12.85 -23.21 -14.36
CA LYS A 142 13.53 -21.93 -14.26
C LYS A 142 13.11 -21.01 -15.41
N VAL A 143 12.60 -19.83 -15.05
CA VAL A 143 12.30 -18.76 -16.00
C VAL A 143 13.28 -17.61 -15.80
N ILE A 144 14.11 -17.35 -16.79
CA ILE A 144 15.05 -16.23 -16.83
C ILE A 144 14.72 -15.37 -18.05
N ILE A 145 14.41 -14.11 -17.82
CA ILE A 145 14.06 -13.18 -18.88
C ILE A 145 14.92 -11.93 -18.71
N ASN A 146 15.80 -11.64 -19.66
CA ASN A 146 16.59 -10.41 -19.70
C ASN A 146 16.08 -9.55 -20.86
N LEU A 147 15.47 -8.42 -20.55
CA LEU A 147 14.94 -7.47 -21.53
C LEU A 147 15.76 -6.19 -21.44
N GLY A 148 16.13 -5.64 -22.60
CA GLY A 148 16.59 -4.27 -22.69
C GLY A 148 15.44 -3.28 -22.47
N ASN A 149 15.30 -2.31 -23.37
CA ASN A 149 14.20 -1.34 -23.25
C ASN A 149 12.90 -1.93 -23.80
N ILE A 150 11.79 -1.67 -23.12
CA ILE A 150 10.44 -1.93 -23.62
C ILE A 150 9.87 -0.59 -24.06
N SER A 151 9.77 -0.36 -25.37
CA SER A 151 9.41 0.95 -25.96
C SER A 151 8.07 0.96 -26.69
N ASP A 152 7.53 -0.21 -27.04
CA ASP A 152 6.28 -0.43 -27.78
C ASP A 152 5.53 -1.65 -27.20
N ASN A 153 4.54 -2.22 -27.92
CA ASN A 153 3.74 -3.41 -27.59
C ASN A 153 4.26 -4.27 -26.43
N ALA A 154 3.36 -4.57 -25.48
CA ALA A 154 3.66 -5.23 -24.22
C ALA A 154 4.51 -6.52 -24.36
N PHE A 155 5.51 -6.69 -23.49
CA PHE A 155 6.01 -8.02 -23.17
C PHE A 155 4.91 -8.71 -22.35
N GLN A 156 4.44 -9.87 -22.81
CA GLN A 156 3.34 -10.56 -22.17
C GLN A 156 3.62 -12.05 -21.97
N ILE A 157 3.39 -12.52 -20.75
CA ILE A 157 3.07 -13.92 -20.47
C ILE A 157 1.64 -13.95 -19.94
N GLY A 158 0.74 -14.51 -20.75
CA GLY A 158 -0.71 -14.45 -20.59
C GLY A 158 -1.25 -15.47 -19.61
N GLY A 159 -0.65 -16.66 -19.56
CA GLY A 159 -0.94 -17.70 -18.59
C GLY A 159 -0.04 -17.65 -17.37
N THR A 160 0.03 -18.78 -16.69
CA THR A 160 0.66 -19.04 -15.41
C THR A 160 2.15 -19.29 -15.55
N VAL A 161 3.00 -18.61 -14.78
CA VAL A 161 4.43 -18.96 -14.68
C VAL A 161 4.74 -19.72 -13.40
N ASN A 162 5.49 -20.83 -13.50
CA ASN A 162 5.90 -21.65 -12.35
C ASN A 162 6.96 -20.95 -11.45
N ARG A 163 7.27 -21.58 -10.31
CA ARG A 163 7.92 -21.08 -9.08
C ARG A 163 9.16 -20.19 -9.10
N PHE A 164 9.99 -20.17 -10.15
CA PHE A 164 11.24 -19.40 -10.17
C PHE A 164 11.30 -18.50 -11.39
N VAL A 165 11.06 -17.20 -11.18
CA VAL A 165 10.97 -16.22 -12.25
C VAL A 165 11.91 -15.07 -11.96
N ASP A 166 12.99 -14.98 -12.74
CA ASP A 166 13.93 -13.87 -12.72
C ASP A 166 13.72 -13.04 -13.99
N ILE A 167 13.17 -11.83 -13.87
CA ILE A 167 13.02 -10.89 -14.98
C ILE A 167 13.92 -9.68 -14.74
N ASN A 168 14.88 -9.45 -15.62
CA ASN A 168 15.70 -8.25 -15.61
C ASN A 168 15.24 -7.34 -16.75
N VAL A 169 14.88 -6.09 -16.46
CA VAL A 169 14.41 -5.13 -17.46
C VAL A 169 15.26 -3.87 -17.39
N THR A 170 15.74 -3.37 -18.53
CA THR A 170 16.52 -2.13 -18.51
C THR A 170 15.65 -0.93 -18.17
N GLN A 171 14.55 -0.75 -18.90
CA GLN A 171 13.61 0.35 -18.72
C GLN A 171 12.27 0.02 -19.40
N ILE A 172 11.15 0.52 -18.86
CA ILE A 172 9.85 0.51 -19.54
C ILE A 172 9.49 1.95 -19.90
N ALA A 173 9.39 2.22 -21.20
CA ALA A 173 9.05 3.54 -21.73
C ALA A 173 7.55 3.84 -21.64
N SER A 174 7.20 5.11 -21.74
CA SER A 174 5.82 5.59 -21.68
C SER A 174 4.92 4.88 -22.69
N GLY A 175 3.76 4.39 -22.24
CA GLY A 175 2.80 3.65 -23.07
C GLY A 175 3.10 2.16 -23.26
N ALA A 176 4.28 1.68 -22.83
CA ALA A 176 4.59 0.27 -22.83
C ALA A 176 4.09 -0.43 -21.55
N THR A 177 3.95 -1.75 -21.60
CA THR A 177 3.49 -2.54 -20.45
C THR A 177 4.29 -3.83 -20.33
N LEU A 178 4.73 -4.17 -19.12
CA LEU A 178 5.15 -5.52 -18.75
C LEU A 178 3.96 -6.26 -18.16
N ARG A 179 3.57 -7.38 -18.76
CA ARG A 179 2.49 -8.24 -18.25
C ARG A 179 3.01 -9.64 -17.97
N CYS A 180 2.75 -10.11 -16.76
CA CYS A 180 3.02 -11.49 -16.41
C CYS A 180 1.91 -12.01 -15.49
N GLY A 181 1.21 -13.06 -15.92
CA GLY A 181 0.27 -13.81 -15.09
C GLY A 181 1.01 -14.79 -14.18
N TYR A 182 0.58 -14.90 -12.92
CA TYR A 182 1.18 -15.82 -11.95
C TYR A 182 0.09 -16.63 -11.24
N LEU A 183 0.36 -17.92 -11.05
CA LEU A 183 -0.49 -18.84 -10.29
C LEU A 183 0.40 -19.95 -9.69
N SER A 184 0.41 -20.05 -8.38
CA SER A 184 0.93 -21.18 -7.63
C SER A 184 -0.24 -21.97 -7.08
N ALA A 185 -0.61 -23.06 -7.75
CA ALA A 185 -1.70 -23.92 -7.28
C ALA A 185 -1.41 -24.66 -5.93
N ASN A 186 -0.28 -24.42 -5.24
CA ASN A 186 0.12 -25.24 -4.09
C ASN A 186 1.01 -24.49 -3.06
N ASP A 187 0.40 -23.75 -2.11
CA ASP A 187 0.85 -23.39 -0.73
C ASP A 187 2.36 -23.15 -0.47
N VAL A 188 3.14 -22.78 -1.47
CA VAL A 188 4.57 -22.53 -1.33
C VAL A 188 4.84 -21.17 -1.93
N PRO A 189 5.39 -20.23 -1.13
CA PRO A 189 5.68 -18.89 -1.59
C PRO A 189 6.60 -18.97 -2.81
N MET A 190 6.21 -18.26 -3.85
CA MET A 190 7.01 -18.14 -5.07
C MET A 190 8.23 -17.24 -4.78
N GLN A 191 9.33 -17.49 -5.48
CA GLN A 191 10.49 -16.60 -5.54
C GLN A 191 10.51 -16.00 -6.96
N GLY A 192 9.65 -15.01 -7.19
CA GLY A 192 9.69 -14.19 -8.39
C GLY A 192 10.43 -12.90 -8.08
N ILE A 193 11.47 -12.56 -8.83
CA ILE A 193 12.20 -11.29 -8.71
C ILE A 193 12.16 -10.60 -10.07
N VAL A 194 11.66 -9.38 -10.10
CA VAL A 194 11.78 -8.50 -11.26
C VAL A 194 12.70 -7.35 -10.89
N THR A 195 13.84 -7.28 -11.56
CA THR A 195 14.85 -6.23 -11.34
C THR A 195 14.87 -5.24 -12.49
N PHE A 196 14.89 -3.95 -12.16
CA PHE A 196 14.96 -2.85 -13.10
C PHE A 196 16.29 -2.11 -12.97
N SER A 197 16.93 -1.80 -14.10
CA SER A 197 18.13 -0.95 -14.11
C SER A 197 17.85 0.52 -14.44
N GLY A 198 16.58 0.88 -14.64
CA GLY A 198 16.11 2.21 -14.99
C GLY A 198 14.67 2.45 -14.52
N ASP A 199 14.21 3.69 -14.64
CA ASP A 199 12.91 4.12 -14.11
C ASP A 199 11.72 3.41 -14.80
N LEU A 200 10.64 3.22 -14.05
CA LEU A 200 9.32 2.99 -14.63
C LEU A 200 8.74 4.34 -15.05
N THR A 201 8.90 4.71 -16.31
CA THR A 201 8.55 6.07 -16.77
C THR A 201 7.05 6.37 -16.71
N ALA A 202 6.68 7.65 -16.61
CA ALA A 202 5.29 8.07 -16.58
C ALA A 202 4.47 7.53 -17.76
N GLY A 203 3.34 6.88 -17.46
CA GLY A 203 2.48 6.22 -18.45
C GLY A 203 2.95 4.82 -18.90
N ALA A 204 4.09 4.34 -18.41
CA ALA A 204 4.44 2.92 -18.47
C ALA A 204 3.65 2.14 -17.41
N ALA A 205 3.50 0.83 -17.62
CA ALA A 205 2.80 -0.03 -16.66
C ALA A 205 3.47 -1.39 -16.43
N ILE A 206 3.34 -1.90 -15.21
CA ILE A 206 3.55 -3.29 -14.84
C ILE A 206 2.20 -3.81 -14.37
N ASP A 207 1.64 -4.78 -15.09
CA ASP A 207 0.34 -5.37 -14.76
C ASP A 207 0.47 -6.86 -14.52
N MET A 208 0.46 -7.21 -13.23
CA MET A 208 0.48 -8.57 -12.69
C MET A 208 -0.86 -8.89 -12.02
N SER A 209 -1.91 -8.16 -12.40
CA SER A 209 -3.20 -8.21 -11.70
C SER A 209 -4.12 -9.35 -12.14
N LYS A 210 -3.69 -10.14 -13.12
CA LYS A 210 -4.40 -11.35 -13.59
C LYS A 210 -4.09 -12.59 -12.77
N ALA A 211 -3.16 -12.52 -11.81
CA ALA A 211 -2.94 -13.61 -10.87
C ALA A 211 -4.22 -13.86 -10.08
N LEU A 212 -4.84 -15.04 -10.25
CA LEU A 212 -6.16 -15.32 -9.69
C LEU A 212 -6.11 -15.75 -8.21
N ILE A 213 -4.93 -16.15 -7.71
CA ILE A 213 -4.81 -16.79 -6.39
C ILE A 213 -3.55 -16.34 -5.64
N ASP A 214 -2.46 -15.96 -6.31
CA ASP A 214 -1.14 -16.01 -5.65
C ASP A 214 -0.32 -14.71 -5.62
N ALA A 215 0.46 -14.69 -4.55
CA ALA A 215 1.57 -13.86 -4.15
C ALA A 215 2.59 -13.54 -5.26
N PHE A 216 2.84 -12.25 -5.49
CA PHE A 216 4.02 -11.78 -6.21
C PHE A 216 5.20 -11.58 -5.23
N GLY A 217 6.43 -11.85 -5.71
CA GLY A 217 7.67 -11.65 -4.96
C GLY A 217 8.18 -10.20 -5.08
N ASP A 218 9.46 -10.02 -5.39
CA ASP A 218 10.13 -8.71 -5.31
C ASP A 218 10.08 -7.93 -6.63
N LEU A 219 9.83 -6.62 -6.53
CA LEU A 219 10.04 -5.63 -7.59
C LEU A 219 11.16 -4.68 -7.18
N LEU A 220 12.33 -4.84 -7.78
CA LEU A 220 13.55 -4.14 -7.36
C LEU A 220 13.95 -3.09 -8.40
N PHE A 221 13.75 -1.81 -8.10
CA PHE A 221 14.18 -0.68 -8.95
C PHE A 221 15.56 -0.13 -8.56
N GLY A 222 16.11 -0.51 -7.40
CA GLY A 222 17.38 0.03 -6.93
C GLY A 222 17.30 1.54 -6.71
N SER A 223 18.15 2.32 -7.39
CA SER A 223 18.16 3.79 -7.28
C SER A 223 17.21 4.51 -8.24
N ASN A 224 16.31 3.76 -8.90
CA ASN A 224 15.42 4.26 -9.94
C ASN A 224 14.01 4.54 -9.39
N ASP A 225 13.25 5.31 -10.16
CA ASP A 225 11.96 5.86 -9.75
C ASP A 225 10.78 5.07 -10.33
N ILE A 226 9.66 5.13 -9.60
CA ILE A 226 8.35 4.63 -10.06
C ILE A 226 7.49 5.85 -10.45
N ASP A 227 7.56 6.26 -11.71
CA ASP A 227 6.70 7.32 -12.27
C ASP A 227 5.44 6.75 -12.96
N GLY A 228 5.48 5.47 -13.35
CA GLY A 228 4.39 4.76 -14.03
C GLY A 228 3.43 4.05 -13.07
N THR A 229 2.74 3.02 -13.57
CA THR A 229 1.75 2.27 -12.79
C THR A 229 2.20 0.84 -12.54
N ILE A 230 2.13 0.39 -11.31
CA ILE A 230 2.29 -1.02 -10.92
C ILE A 230 0.95 -1.49 -10.40
N THR A 231 0.46 -2.60 -10.93
CA THR A 231 -0.75 -3.26 -10.43
C THR A 231 -0.46 -4.72 -10.16
N VAL A 232 -0.56 -5.11 -8.90
CA VAL A 232 -0.37 -6.50 -8.44
C VAL A 232 -1.65 -7.00 -7.79
N TYR A 233 -1.93 -8.30 -7.89
CA TYR A 233 -3.09 -8.87 -7.23
C TYR A 233 -2.83 -9.00 -5.72
N HIS A 234 -1.80 -9.77 -5.38
CA HIS A 234 -1.34 -10.08 -4.02
C HIS A 234 0.17 -9.88 -3.97
N LEU A 235 0.71 -9.20 -2.95
CA LEU A 235 2.14 -8.95 -2.78
C LEU A 235 2.68 -9.60 -1.49
N THR A 236 3.80 -10.32 -1.63
CA THR A 236 4.49 -11.04 -0.52
C THR A 236 5.97 -10.71 -0.40
N GLY A 237 6.55 -10.11 -1.44
CA GLY A 237 7.91 -9.58 -1.44
C GLY A 237 7.92 -8.06 -1.41
N ASP A 238 9.09 -7.51 -1.68
CA ASP A 238 9.34 -6.08 -1.53
C ASP A 238 9.19 -5.32 -2.84
N ILE A 239 8.61 -4.13 -2.80
CA ILE A 239 8.76 -3.11 -3.84
C ILE A 239 9.79 -2.11 -3.35
N VAL A 240 11.00 -2.17 -3.90
CA VAL A 240 12.11 -1.30 -3.50
C VAL A 240 12.42 -0.31 -4.61
N ALA A 241 12.30 1.00 -4.33
CA ALA A 241 12.59 2.06 -5.28
C ALA A 241 13.21 3.29 -4.60
N ARG A 242 13.64 4.28 -5.39
CA ARG A 242 14.06 5.58 -4.85
C ARG A 242 12.83 6.43 -4.54
N ASP A 243 12.13 6.88 -5.58
CA ASP A 243 10.96 7.74 -5.44
C ASP A 243 9.69 7.07 -6.01
N LEU A 244 8.52 7.44 -5.47
CA LEU A 244 7.21 7.07 -6.02
C LEU A 244 6.43 8.32 -6.46
N ALA A 245 6.37 8.58 -7.75
CA ALA A 245 5.55 9.66 -8.34
C ALA A 245 4.31 9.12 -9.08
N GLY A 246 4.33 7.85 -9.48
CA GLY A 246 3.26 7.16 -10.17
C GLY A 246 2.24 6.50 -9.25
N THR A 247 1.80 5.30 -9.61
CA THR A 247 0.81 4.54 -8.82
C THR A 247 1.30 3.13 -8.57
N VAL A 248 1.18 2.66 -7.34
CA VAL A 248 1.28 1.25 -6.97
C VAL A 248 -0.06 0.82 -6.39
N GLU A 249 -0.71 -0.16 -7.01
CA GLU A 249 -2.00 -0.71 -6.58
C GLU A 249 -1.87 -2.21 -6.31
N ILE A 250 -2.24 -2.61 -5.09
CA ILE A 250 -2.37 -3.99 -4.65
C ILE A 250 -3.87 -4.32 -4.54
N LYS A 251 -4.37 -5.31 -5.28
CA LYS A 251 -5.82 -5.57 -5.39
C LYS A 251 -6.42 -6.42 -4.26
N THR A 252 -5.63 -7.17 -3.51
CA THR A 252 -6.21 -8.06 -2.48
C THR A 252 -5.47 -8.04 -1.16
N GLU A 253 -4.17 -8.29 -1.13
CA GLU A 253 -3.46 -8.50 0.14
C GLU A 253 -2.02 -8.04 0.06
N PHE A 254 -1.56 -7.48 1.19
CA PHE A 254 -0.20 -7.02 1.42
C PHE A 254 0.29 -7.71 2.70
N GLU A 255 1.00 -8.83 2.52
CA GLU A 255 1.38 -9.74 3.60
C GLU A 255 2.42 -9.16 4.54
N SER A 256 2.61 -9.81 5.69
CA SER A 256 3.55 -9.37 6.74
C SER A 256 5.02 -9.31 6.32
N ALA A 257 5.39 -10.07 5.29
CA ALA A 257 6.74 -10.07 4.75
C ALA A 257 6.91 -9.09 3.57
N ALA A 258 5.82 -8.46 3.12
CA ALA A 258 5.85 -7.53 2.00
C ALA A 258 6.11 -6.10 2.48
N SER A 259 6.90 -5.37 1.71
CA SER A 259 7.13 -3.94 1.95
C SER A 259 7.01 -3.11 0.68
N LEU A 260 6.66 -1.83 0.86
CA LEU A 260 6.99 -0.76 -0.06
C LEU A 260 8.12 0.02 0.61
N ASP A 261 9.34 -0.08 0.09
CA ASP A 261 10.52 0.57 0.62
C ASP A 261 11.02 1.64 -0.38
N LEU A 262 10.84 2.90 0.00
CA LEU A 262 11.25 4.07 -0.76
C LEU A 262 12.42 4.77 -0.05
N ALA A 263 13.60 4.73 -0.66
CA ALA A 263 14.79 5.44 -0.16
C ALA A 263 14.69 6.98 -0.29
N GLY A 264 13.67 7.47 -0.98
CA GLY A 264 13.40 8.88 -1.27
C GLY A 264 11.95 9.25 -0.98
N SER A 265 11.40 10.17 -1.78
CA SER A 265 10.10 10.80 -1.53
C SER A 265 8.95 10.13 -2.28
N MET A 266 7.74 10.37 -1.77
CA MET A 266 6.49 10.02 -2.42
C MET A 266 5.73 11.28 -2.85
N SER A 267 5.28 11.31 -4.11
CA SER A 267 4.32 12.29 -4.63
C SER A 267 3.14 11.63 -5.36
N GLY A 268 3.23 10.31 -5.58
CA GLY A 268 2.24 9.47 -6.25
C GLY A 268 1.23 8.82 -5.31
N THR A 269 0.70 7.67 -5.70
CA THR A 269 -0.30 6.93 -4.94
C THR A 269 0.17 5.51 -4.65
N PHE A 270 0.05 5.09 -3.39
CA PHE A 270 0.11 3.70 -2.98
C PHE A 270 -1.27 3.29 -2.50
N SER A 271 -1.83 2.23 -3.06
CA SER A 271 -3.13 1.75 -2.64
C SER A 271 -3.19 0.23 -2.45
N VAL A 272 -3.93 -0.17 -1.43
CA VAL A 272 -4.34 -1.56 -1.21
C VAL A 272 -5.86 -1.60 -1.30
N ASN A 273 -6.38 -1.96 -2.48
CA ASN A 273 -7.80 -1.87 -2.83
C ASN A 273 -8.44 -3.25 -2.94
N THR A 274 -9.12 -3.68 -1.88
CA THR A 274 -9.78 -5.00 -1.80
C THR A 274 -11.25 -4.94 -2.21
N ASP A 275 -11.56 -4.62 -3.46
CA ASP A 275 -12.95 -4.69 -3.97
C ASP A 275 -13.59 -6.10 -3.79
N GLN A 276 -12.82 -7.11 -3.39
CA GLN A 276 -13.26 -8.50 -3.21
C GLN A 276 -13.47 -8.98 -1.76
N GLY A 277 -13.24 -8.13 -0.74
CA GLY A 277 -13.60 -8.41 0.66
C GLY A 277 -12.92 -9.63 1.29
N GLY A 278 -11.95 -9.41 2.19
CA GLY A 278 -11.51 -10.49 3.07
C GLY A 278 -10.10 -10.47 3.65
N ASN A 279 -9.25 -9.47 3.39
CA ASN A 279 -7.82 -9.59 3.72
C ASN A 279 -7.29 -8.43 4.56
N ASN A 280 -6.29 -8.75 5.38
CA ASN A 280 -5.62 -7.86 6.31
C ASN A 280 -4.48 -7.13 5.61
N PHE A 281 -4.18 -5.91 6.06
CA PHE A 281 -2.91 -5.27 5.79
C PHE A 281 -1.97 -5.63 6.93
N ILE A 282 -0.87 -6.30 6.60
CA ILE A 282 0.10 -6.80 7.59
C ILE A 282 1.53 -6.36 7.23
N GLY A 283 1.76 -5.85 6.01
CA GLY A 283 3.09 -5.42 5.55
C GLY A 283 3.53 -4.02 6.02
N GLU A 284 4.61 -3.55 5.43
CA GLU A 284 5.28 -2.29 5.80
C GLU A 284 5.29 -1.28 4.65
N VAL A 285 5.02 -0.01 4.93
CA VAL A 285 5.25 1.11 4.00
C VAL A 285 6.31 2.00 4.63
N LEU A 286 7.51 1.98 4.05
CA LEU A 286 8.68 2.70 4.53
C LEU A 286 9.04 3.77 3.49
N ILE A 287 9.02 5.04 3.91
CA ILE A 287 9.37 6.18 3.07
C ILE A 287 10.45 6.97 3.80
N ASP A 288 11.70 6.87 3.37
CA ASP A 288 12.82 7.59 4.00
C ASP A 288 12.73 9.11 3.74
N GLY A 289 12.11 9.51 2.64
CA GLY A 289 11.87 10.92 2.27
C GLY A 289 10.49 11.44 2.67
N ASP A 290 10.12 12.58 2.07
CA ASP A 290 8.86 13.27 2.36
C ASP A 290 7.68 12.71 1.55
N MET A 291 6.46 12.78 2.09
CA MET A 291 5.22 12.72 1.32
C MET A 291 4.83 14.13 0.87
N THR A 292 4.78 14.39 -0.43
CA THR A 292 4.60 15.74 -1.00
C THR A 292 3.51 15.80 -2.06
N GLY A 293 3.09 17.02 -2.42
CA GLY A 293 2.08 17.21 -3.47
C GLY A 293 0.78 16.50 -3.13
N SER A 294 0.20 15.78 -4.09
CA SER A 294 -1.01 14.97 -3.89
C SER A 294 -0.69 13.52 -3.50
N ALA A 295 0.40 13.29 -2.77
CA ALA A 295 0.76 11.96 -2.31
C ALA A 295 -0.41 11.32 -1.53
N LEU A 296 -0.73 10.08 -1.84
CA LEU A 296 -1.83 9.37 -1.22
C LEU A 296 -1.43 7.95 -0.87
N ILE A 297 -1.47 7.63 0.42
CA ILE A 297 -1.53 6.24 0.88
C ILE A 297 -3.00 5.93 1.15
N LYS A 298 -3.57 4.98 0.41
CA LYS A 298 -4.96 4.59 0.57
C LYS A 298 -5.09 3.10 0.86
N MET A 299 -5.69 2.77 1.99
CA MET A 299 -5.95 1.38 2.37
C MET A 299 -7.45 1.16 2.56
N PHE A 300 -7.95 0.09 1.95
CA PHE A 300 -9.29 -0.47 2.10
C PHE A 300 -10.45 0.33 1.50
N LYS A 301 -11.54 -0.44 1.31
CA LYS A 301 -12.93 -0.02 1.18
C LYS A 301 -13.81 -1.18 1.65
N GLY A 302 -14.11 -1.27 2.94
CA GLY A 302 -15.01 -2.32 3.46
C GLY A 302 -14.94 -2.56 4.97
N THR A 303 -15.97 -3.20 5.52
CA THR A 303 -16.16 -3.44 6.96
C THR A 303 -15.22 -4.49 7.58
N ALA A 304 -14.24 -4.99 6.82
CA ALA A 304 -13.31 -6.06 7.22
C ALA A 304 -11.84 -5.73 6.93
N GLY A 305 -11.54 -4.52 6.44
CA GLY A 305 -10.16 -4.08 6.27
C GLY A 305 -9.54 -3.74 7.62
N ASN A 306 -8.57 -4.54 8.06
CA ASN A 306 -7.83 -4.31 9.28
C ASN A 306 -6.37 -4.01 8.94
N PHE A 307 -5.91 -2.84 9.35
CA PHE A 307 -4.49 -2.55 9.49
C PHE A 307 -4.06 -3.19 10.82
N THR A 308 -3.40 -4.35 10.72
CA THR A 308 -3.14 -5.22 11.88
C THR A 308 -2.01 -4.70 12.77
N SER A 309 -1.79 -5.32 13.93
CA SER A 309 -0.73 -4.92 14.87
C SER A 309 0.68 -4.97 14.29
N ASP A 310 0.89 -5.80 13.28
CA ASP A 310 2.20 -5.99 12.64
C ASP A 310 2.42 -5.01 11.48
N ALA A 311 1.38 -4.27 11.10
CA ALA A 311 1.43 -3.30 10.02
C ALA A 311 2.14 -2.02 10.42
N VAL A 312 2.97 -1.49 9.52
CA VAL A 312 3.73 -0.27 9.75
C VAL A 312 3.59 0.70 8.57
N ILE A 313 3.35 1.97 8.87
CA ILE A 313 3.60 3.07 7.94
C ILE A 313 4.61 4.01 8.59
N GLN A 314 5.74 4.23 7.93
CA GLN A 314 6.78 5.14 8.40
C GLN A 314 7.12 6.17 7.32
N VAL A 315 7.11 7.44 7.71
CA VAL A 315 7.57 8.57 6.88
C VAL A 315 8.74 9.24 7.61
N GLY A 316 9.93 9.17 7.02
CA GLY A 316 11.21 9.58 7.58
C GLY A 316 11.69 10.96 7.13
N GLY A 317 11.06 11.53 6.10
CA GLY A 317 11.49 12.77 5.49
C GLY A 317 11.55 13.96 6.44
N ALA A 318 12.43 14.91 6.13
CA ALA A 318 12.68 16.10 6.94
C ALA A 318 11.49 17.06 7.03
N ASN A 319 10.45 16.89 6.21
CA ASN A 319 9.19 17.63 6.27
C ASN A 319 7.98 16.70 6.48
N GLY A 320 8.22 15.41 6.74
CA GLY A 320 7.20 14.39 6.99
C GLY A 320 6.10 14.34 5.93
N ILE A 321 4.86 14.62 6.35
CA ILE A 321 3.67 14.59 5.49
C ILE A 321 3.25 16.02 5.14
N GLY A 322 3.40 16.39 3.87
CA GLY A 322 3.05 17.69 3.32
C GLY A 322 1.54 18.01 3.32
N SER A 323 1.18 19.29 3.27
CA SER A 323 -0.18 19.80 3.48
C SER A 323 -1.24 19.41 2.44
N SER A 324 -0.83 18.73 1.37
CA SER A 324 -1.74 18.19 0.34
C SER A 324 -1.62 16.67 0.21
N ALA A 325 -0.72 16.07 0.97
CA ALA A 325 -0.56 14.64 1.08
C ALA A 325 -1.55 14.10 2.13
N SER A 326 -1.94 12.83 1.96
CA SER A 326 -2.89 12.20 2.86
C SER A 326 -2.65 10.71 3.03
N ILE A 327 -2.99 10.23 4.22
CA ILE A 327 -3.12 8.81 4.54
C ILE A 327 -4.59 8.54 4.85
N LEU A 328 -5.21 7.66 4.08
CA LEU A 328 -6.60 7.25 4.25
C LEU A 328 -6.68 5.76 4.52
N LEU A 329 -7.05 5.39 5.74
CA LEU A 329 -7.24 4.02 6.21
C LEU A 329 -8.76 3.81 6.39
N GLU A 330 -9.49 3.29 5.40
CA GLU A 330 -10.97 3.22 5.46
C GLU A 330 -11.52 2.15 6.44
N GLY A 331 -10.67 1.54 7.29
CA GLY A 331 -11.00 0.43 8.18
C GLY A 331 -10.47 0.59 9.61
N THR A 332 -10.37 -0.51 10.36
CA THR A 332 -9.82 -0.49 11.74
C THR A 332 -8.29 -0.47 11.70
N MET A 333 -7.68 0.32 12.57
CA MET A 333 -6.22 0.43 12.71
C MET A 333 -5.75 -0.11 14.05
N GLN A 334 -4.78 -1.03 14.03
CA GLN A 334 -4.16 -1.67 15.20
C GLN A 334 -2.62 -1.60 15.17
N GLY A 335 -2.03 -1.26 14.02
CA GLY A 335 -0.58 -1.20 13.82
C GLY A 335 0.02 0.17 14.14
N LEU A 336 1.22 0.40 13.62
CA LEU A 336 2.02 1.60 13.88
C LEU A 336 1.99 2.57 12.70
N LEU A 337 1.74 3.85 12.98
CA LEU A 337 2.03 4.97 12.08
C LEU A 337 3.07 5.87 12.73
N THR A 338 4.18 6.11 12.05
CA THR A 338 5.23 7.02 12.52
C THR A 338 5.55 8.06 11.46
N VAL A 339 5.43 9.33 11.83
CA VAL A 339 5.92 10.46 11.05
C VAL A 339 7.11 11.01 11.81
N SER A 340 8.32 10.86 11.29
CA SER A 340 9.56 11.18 12.02
C SER A 340 9.77 12.69 12.24
N ASN A 341 9.00 13.51 11.52
CA ASN A 341 9.06 14.96 11.57
C ASN A 341 7.62 15.52 11.52
N ASP A 342 7.39 16.60 10.76
CA ASP A 342 6.13 17.32 10.76
C ASP A 342 4.98 16.56 10.07
N LEU A 343 3.79 16.64 10.67
CA LEU A 343 2.52 16.32 10.02
C LEU A 343 1.81 17.64 9.67
N THR A 344 1.83 18.01 8.39
CA THR A 344 1.08 19.16 7.85
C THR A 344 -0.14 18.76 7.03
N GLY A 345 -0.17 17.51 6.55
CA GLY A 345 -1.27 16.93 5.77
C GLY A 345 -2.35 16.29 6.65
N SER A 346 -3.09 15.33 6.08
CA SER A 346 -4.18 14.67 6.79
C SER A 346 -4.00 13.15 6.92
N VAL A 347 -4.39 12.63 8.08
CA VAL A 347 -4.51 11.20 8.35
C VAL A 347 -5.95 10.92 8.74
N THR A 348 -6.56 9.90 8.15
CA THR A 348 -7.94 9.52 8.48
C THR A 348 -8.06 8.02 8.61
N VAL A 349 -8.52 7.57 9.76
CA VAL A 349 -8.88 6.19 10.08
C VAL A 349 -10.40 6.09 10.06
N GLY A 350 -11.00 5.49 9.03
CA GLY A 350 -12.45 5.42 8.87
C GLY A 350 -13.16 4.46 9.83
N GLY A 351 -12.44 3.55 10.47
CA GLY A 351 -12.95 2.62 11.49
C GLY A 351 -12.28 2.83 12.85
N ASN A 352 -12.42 1.84 13.75
CA ASN A 352 -11.88 1.95 15.11
C ASN A 352 -10.35 2.04 15.12
N PHE A 353 -9.79 2.74 16.11
CA PHE A 353 -8.36 2.92 16.29
C PHE A 353 -7.89 2.24 17.58
N SER A 354 -6.84 1.43 17.50
CA SER A 354 -6.25 0.65 18.61
C SER A 354 -4.73 0.48 18.45
N GLY A 355 -4.15 1.23 17.53
CA GLY A 355 -2.73 1.20 17.22
C GLY A 355 -2.00 2.39 17.84
N ASP A 356 -0.78 2.61 17.37
CA ASP A 356 0.08 3.69 17.85
C ASP A 356 0.36 4.68 16.72
N VAL A 357 0.22 5.96 17.02
CA VAL A 357 0.57 7.05 16.11
C VAL A 357 1.59 7.93 16.81
N SER A 358 2.74 8.16 16.17
CA SER A 358 3.78 9.03 16.69
C SER A 358 4.21 10.06 15.65
N ILE A 359 4.20 11.33 16.06
CA ILE A 359 4.68 12.47 15.28
C ILE A 359 5.93 13.00 16.00
N GLY A 360 7.06 12.93 15.32
CA GLY A 360 8.39 13.18 15.89
C GLY A 360 8.76 14.66 16.04
N ASP A 361 8.02 15.56 15.39
CA ASP A 361 8.22 17.01 15.48
C ASP A 361 6.85 17.72 15.57
N GLU A 362 6.45 18.60 14.64
CA GLU A 362 5.21 19.37 14.78
C GLU A 362 3.98 18.67 14.17
N PHE A 363 2.85 18.67 14.90
CA PHE A 363 1.53 18.47 14.31
C PHE A 363 0.96 19.83 13.90
N SER A 364 1.24 20.24 12.68
CA SER A 364 1.15 21.64 12.25
C SER A 364 -0.29 22.14 12.11
N SER A 365 -0.45 23.47 12.15
CA SER A 365 -1.75 24.12 11.94
C SER A 365 -2.37 23.76 10.57
N GLY A 366 -3.63 23.31 10.61
CA GLY A 366 -4.37 22.85 9.43
C GLY A 366 -4.10 21.41 9.02
N ALA A 367 -3.25 20.69 9.76
CA ALA A 367 -3.17 19.25 9.69
C ALA A 367 -4.32 18.61 10.49
N ASP A 368 -4.77 17.43 10.04
CA ASP A 368 -5.90 16.74 10.68
C ASP A 368 -5.55 15.26 10.92
N PHE A 369 -5.87 14.77 12.11
CA PHE A 369 -5.92 13.34 12.41
C PHE A 369 -7.34 12.96 12.82
N ASN A 370 -8.02 12.15 12.01
CA ASN A 370 -9.42 11.80 12.21
C ASN A 370 -9.60 10.31 12.47
N VAL A 371 -10.35 9.95 13.52
CA VAL A 371 -10.87 8.60 13.79
C VAL A 371 -12.38 8.60 13.55
N GLY A 372 -12.80 7.80 12.59
CA GLY A 372 -14.15 7.75 12.05
C GLY A 372 -14.44 8.85 11.03
N SER A 373 -15.72 9.09 10.79
CA SER A 373 -16.19 10.17 9.93
C SER A 373 -17.58 10.65 10.34
N ALA A 374 -18.01 11.77 9.77
CA ALA A 374 -19.40 12.23 9.92
C ALA A 374 -20.45 11.22 9.39
N ALA A 375 -20.05 10.28 8.52
CA ALA A 375 -20.93 9.24 7.98
C ALA A 375 -20.93 7.94 8.80
N GLY A 376 -19.98 7.77 9.72
CA GLY A 376 -19.83 6.58 10.55
C GLY A 376 -18.94 6.87 11.75
N ALA A 377 -19.52 6.78 12.94
CA ALA A 377 -18.80 6.90 14.19
C ALA A 377 -17.76 5.78 14.32
N ALA A 378 -16.59 6.11 14.84
CA ALA A 378 -15.57 5.12 15.18
C ALA A 378 -14.86 5.49 16.48
N ASP A 379 -14.50 4.46 17.23
CA ASP A 379 -13.96 4.61 18.58
C ASP A 379 -12.43 4.52 18.58
N MET A 380 -11.81 5.27 19.49
CA MET A 380 -10.44 5.05 19.92
C MET A 380 -10.46 4.07 21.10
N LEU A 381 -9.96 2.86 20.87
CA LEU A 381 -10.03 1.72 21.77
C LEU A 381 -8.89 1.70 22.79
N SER A 382 -9.05 0.89 23.83
CA SER A 382 -8.01 0.67 24.86
C SER A 382 -6.68 0.23 24.24
N GLY A 383 -5.58 0.86 24.67
CA GLY A 383 -4.24 0.63 24.14
C GLY A 383 -3.89 1.48 22.92
N ALA A 384 -4.83 2.23 22.35
CA ALA A 384 -4.52 3.20 21.31
C ALA A 384 -3.67 4.35 21.87
N SER A 385 -2.68 4.82 21.11
CA SER A 385 -1.91 6.01 21.47
C SER A 385 -1.77 6.97 20.30
N PHE A 386 -1.86 8.27 20.58
CA PHE A 386 -1.50 9.34 19.67
C PHE A 386 -0.53 10.28 20.37
N THR A 387 0.73 10.30 19.92
CA THR A 387 1.81 11.05 20.57
C THR A 387 2.41 12.10 19.63
N VAL A 388 2.59 13.32 20.11
CA VAL A 388 3.27 14.41 19.38
C VAL A 388 4.40 14.97 20.23
N VAL A 389 5.63 14.84 19.75
CA VAL A 389 6.84 15.28 20.47
C VAL A 389 7.00 16.81 20.44
N GLY A 390 6.62 17.45 19.34
CA GLY A 390 6.66 18.91 19.18
C GLY A 390 5.28 19.54 19.27
N ASN A 391 5.12 20.71 18.64
CA ASN A 391 3.91 21.51 18.81
C ASN A 391 2.68 20.97 18.07
N SER A 392 1.54 20.92 18.77
CA SER A 392 0.26 20.41 18.26
C SER A 392 -0.70 21.54 17.92
N GLY A 393 -0.54 22.13 16.73
CA GLY A 393 -1.46 23.12 16.16
C GLY A 393 -2.54 22.54 15.23
N GLY A 394 -2.50 21.24 14.94
CA GLY A 394 -3.50 20.54 14.12
C GLY A 394 -4.76 20.12 14.90
N ASP A 395 -5.72 19.54 14.17
CA ASP A 395 -6.96 19.01 14.74
C ASP A 395 -6.88 17.49 14.93
N PHE A 396 -7.07 17.04 16.16
CA PHE A 396 -7.35 15.64 16.46
C PHE A 396 -8.86 15.46 16.64
N TRP A 397 -9.50 14.62 15.83
CA TRP A 397 -10.94 14.38 15.90
C TRP A 397 -11.28 12.89 16.03
N VAL A 398 -12.16 12.55 16.96
CA VAL A 398 -12.76 11.21 17.12
C VAL A 398 -14.27 11.34 17.04
N SER A 399 -14.90 10.68 16.07
CA SER A 399 -16.35 10.76 15.88
C SER A 399 -17.17 9.79 16.75
N GLY A 400 -16.49 8.85 17.42
CA GLY A 400 -17.04 7.95 18.43
C GLY A 400 -16.43 8.22 19.81
N ASP A 401 -16.30 7.17 20.62
CA ASP A 401 -15.83 7.27 21.99
C ASP A 401 -14.30 7.10 22.09
N VAL A 402 -13.68 7.67 23.13
CA VAL A 402 -12.30 7.38 23.55
C VAL A 402 -12.36 6.49 24.78
N LYS A 403 -11.88 5.24 24.67
CA LYS A 403 -12.03 4.21 25.69
C LYS A 403 -10.92 4.24 26.74
N ASN A 404 -11.22 3.70 27.93
CA ASN A 404 -10.26 3.59 29.03
C ASN A 404 -8.96 2.89 28.61
N GLY A 405 -7.82 3.51 28.94
CA GLY A 405 -6.48 3.06 28.57
C GLY A 405 -6.06 3.45 27.15
N ALA A 406 -6.84 4.28 26.45
CA ALA A 406 -6.39 5.00 25.28
C ALA A 406 -5.74 6.33 25.71
N LEU A 407 -4.70 6.77 25.00
CA LEU A 407 -3.86 7.91 25.37
C LEU A 407 -3.71 8.90 24.22
N LEU A 408 -3.96 10.18 24.50
CA LEU A 408 -3.49 11.30 23.69
C LEU A 408 -2.37 11.98 24.48
N ASP A 409 -1.17 12.05 23.93
CA ASP A 409 0.03 12.59 24.60
C ASP A 409 0.65 13.67 23.70
N LEU A 410 0.41 14.93 24.02
CA LEU A 410 0.80 16.07 23.22
C LEU A 410 1.80 16.92 23.99
N ASN A 411 2.88 17.39 23.35
CA ASN A 411 3.79 18.32 24.02
C ASN A 411 3.09 19.65 24.38
N ASN A 412 2.61 20.41 23.39
CA ASN A 412 1.77 21.57 23.65
C ASN A 412 0.63 21.68 22.64
N LEU A 413 -0.52 22.17 23.10
CA LEU A 413 -1.67 22.41 22.22
C LEU A 413 -1.57 23.85 21.67
N GLY A 414 -0.96 23.95 20.51
CA GLY A 414 -0.61 25.19 19.84
C GLY A 414 -1.81 26.03 19.39
N ALA A 415 -1.51 27.19 18.80
CA ALA A 415 -2.54 28.08 18.26
C ALA A 415 -3.40 27.35 17.23
N ASP A 416 -4.72 27.45 17.41
CA ASP A 416 -5.75 26.85 16.58
C ASP A 416 -5.79 25.30 16.63
N GLY A 417 -4.96 24.66 17.45
CA GLY A 417 -4.99 23.22 17.68
C GLY A 417 -6.22 22.80 18.48
N ARG A 418 -6.84 21.69 18.08
CA ARG A 418 -8.10 21.23 18.67
C ARG A 418 -8.11 19.74 18.93
N ILE A 419 -8.67 19.36 20.07
CA ILE A 419 -9.05 17.99 20.38
C ILE A 419 -10.58 17.95 20.37
N LEU A 420 -11.16 17.19 19.44
CA LEU A 420 -12.59 17.10 19.21
C LEU A 420 -13.03 15.65 19.40
N ILE A 421 -13.87 15.37 20.38
CA ILE A 421 -14.40 14.03 20.65
C ILE A 421 -15.93 14.12 20.62
N ASP A 422 -16.56 13.47 19.64
CA ASP A 422 -18.02 13.49 19.50
C ASP A 422 -18.72 12.50 20.45
N GLY A 423 -18.00 11.50 20.96
CA GLY A 423 -18.48 10.51 21.91
C GLY A 423 -18.12 10.80 23.37
N GLU A 424 -18.14 9.75 24.18
CA GLU A 424 -17.68 9.77 25.58
C GLU A 424 -16.14 9.64 25.64
N CYS A 425 -15.51 10.27 26.63
CA CYS A 425 -14.09 10.13 26.90
C CYS A 425 -13.85 9.45 28.26
N ASP A 426 -13.44 8.18 28.20
CA ASP A 426 -12.92 7.36 29.30
C ASP A 426 -11.37 7.33 29.32
N GLY A 427 -10.71 7.88 28.30
CA GLY A 427 -9.26 7.81 28.12
C GLY A 427 -8.51 8.99 28.74
N ASP A 428 -7.20 8.99 28.51
CA ASP A 428 -6.28 9.98 29.06
C ASP A 428 -5.86 10.99 27.96
N ILE A 429 -5.94 12.28 28.28
CA ILE A 429 -5.43 13.38 27.45
C ILE A 429 -4.34 14.10 28.25
N PHE A 430 -3.08 13.97 27.83
CA PHE A 430 -1.94 14.64 28.44
C PHE A 430 -1.41 15.73 27.51
N ILE A 431 -1.16 16.89 28.12
CA ILE A 431 -0.54 18.06 27.49
C ILE A 431 0.67 18.42 28.37
N ASP A 432 1.87 18.18 27.88
CA ASP A 432 3.10 18.27 28.67
C ASP A 432 3.43 19.70 29.11
N GLU A 433 3.28 20.66 28.20
CA GLU A 433 3.51 22.10 28.43
C GLU A 433 2.17 22.85 28.45
N ASP A 434 1.97 23.79 27.50
CA ASP A 434 0.90 24.79 27.54
C ASP A 434 -0.25 24.52 26.55
N THR A 435 -1.36 25.22 26.79
CA THR A 435 -2.45 25.36 25.80
C THR A 435 -2.55 26.81 25.37
N ASN A 436 -2.63 27.03 24.05
CA ASN A 436 -2.74 28.38 23.50
C ASN A 436 -4.15 28.96 23.72
N ALA A 437 -4.26 30.29 23.80
CA ALA A 437 -5.55 30.98 24.00
C ALA A 437 -6.59 30.75 22.89
N THR A 438 -6.20 30.24 21.72
CA THR A 438 -7.13 29.85 20.64
C THR A 438 -7.29 28.34 20.49
N SER A 439 -6.64 27.55 21.34
CA SER A 439 -6.78 26.09 21.36
C SER A 439 -8.07 25.66 22.06
N LEU A 440 -8.54 24.46 21.75
CA LEU A 440 -9.82 23.93 22.23
C LEU A 440 -9.74 22.43 22.52
N ILE A 441 -10.26 22.03 23.67
CA ILE A 441 -10.63 20.63 23.95
C ILE A 441 -12.16 20.55 24.04
N GLN A 442 -12.78 19.73 23.20
CA GLN A 442 -14.24 19.55 23.17
C GLN A 442 -14.60 18.07 23.24
N ILE A 443 -15.47 17.70 24.19
CA ILE A 443 -15.96 16.33 24.40
C ILE A 443 -17.49 16.36 24.46
N ILE A 444 -18.17 15.95 23.38
CA ILE A 444 -19.60 16.20 23.18
C ILE A 444 -20.49 15.38 24.11
N LYS A 445 -20.23 14.08 24.31
CA LYS A 445 -21.09 13.26 25.19
C LYS A 445 -20.62 13.20 26.64
N GLY A 446 -19.38 13.61 26.92
CA GLY A 446 -18.94 13.73 28.30
C GLY A 446 -17.55 13.20 28.59
N LEU A 447 -17.00 13.67 29.72
CA LEU A 447 -15.79 13.14 30.34
C LEU A 447 -16.23 12.25 31.51
N THR A 448 -16.04 10.94 31.37
CA THR A 448 -16.55 9.94 32.31
C THR A 448 -15.67 9.83 33.56
N LEU A 449 -16.06 9.02 34.54
CA LEU A 449 -15.28 8.83 35.78
C LEU A 449 -13.82 8.38 35.56
N ASN A 450 -13.55 7.68 34.45
CA ASN A 450 -12.20 7.20 34.12
C ASN A 450 -11.44 8.20 33.25
N GLY A 451 -12.15 9.15 32.61
CA GLY A 451 -11.56 10.15 31.75
C GLY A 451 -10.70 11.14 32.53
N LEU A 452 -9.51 11.40 32.00
CA LEU A 452 -8.53 12.27 32.62
C LEU A 452 -7.94 13.24 31.59
N ILE A 453 -7.90 14.51 31.94
CA ILE A 453 -7.16 15.55 31.23
C ILE A 453 -6.06 16.05 32.16
N VAL A 454 -4.79 15.96 31.76
CA VAL A 454 -3.65 16.53 32.48
C VAL A 454 -3.01 17.60 31.61
N ILE A 455 -2.76 18.76 32.20
CA ILE A 455 -2.04 19.87 31.56
C ILE A 455 -0.85 20.25 32.43
N ASN A 456 0.30 20.50 31.81
CA ASN A 456 1.61 20.71 32.42
C ASN A 456 2.19 19.44 33.08
N GLU A 457 2.28 18.31 32.37
CA GLU A 457 2.81 17.06 32.95
C GLU A 457 4.25 17.20 33.49
N ASP A 458 5.14 17.96 32.83
CA ASP A 458 6.47 18.25 33.36
C ASP A 458 6.42 19.27 34.53
N GLU A 459 6.52 18.75 35.76
CA GLU A 459 6.51 19.52 37.01
C GLU A 459 7.60 20.63 37.12
N ASN A 460 8.58 20.65 36.21
CA ASN A 460 9.72 21.56 36.28
C ASN A 460 9.48 22.92 35.63
N ASP A 461 8.64 23.00 34.59
CA ASP A 461 8.33 24.21 33.84
C ASP A 461 6.80 24.31 33.66
N ALA A 462 6.10 25.03 34.55
CA ALA A 462 4.66 25.19 34.40
C ALA A 462 4.29 26.42 33.59
N PHE A 463 3.40 26.19 32.62
CA PHE A 463 2.81 27.20 31.77
C PHE A 463 1.33 27.38 32.10
N ASP A 464 0.73 28.48 31.62
CA ASP A 464 -0.70 28.71 31.82
C ASP A 464 -1.49 27.94 30.77
N ALA A 465 -2.57 27.27 31.19
CA ALA A 465 -3.51 26.62 30.29
C ALA A 465 -4.52 27.66 29.81
N ASN A 466 -4.25 28.29 28.66
CA ASN A 466 -5.07 29.40 28.14
C ASN A 466 -6.21 28.95 27.22
N GLY A 467 -6.17 27.71 26.72
CA GLY A 467 -7.21 27.14 25.86
C GLY A 467 -8.50 26.81 26.60
N ASP A 468 -9.59 26.77 25.86
CA ASP A 468 -10.92 26.47 26.42
C ASP A 468 -11.19 24.96 26.44
N ILE A 469 -11.95 24.52 27.45
CA ILE A 469 -12.42 23.12 27.58
C ILE A 469 -13.94 23.10 27.61
N PHE A 470 -14.54 22.36 26.68
CA PHE A 470 -15.98 22.16 26.58
C PHE A 470 -16.35 20.70 26.80
N ILE A 471 -17.22 20.46 27.78
CA ILE A 471 -17.84 19.15 28.02
C ILE A 471 -19.33 19.29 27.71
N GLY A 472 -19.82 18.55 26.73
CA GLY A 472 -21.15 18.75 26.16
C GLY A 472 -21.14 19.48 24.81
N ASN A 473 -22.31 19.61 24.19
CA ASN A 473 -22.45 20.18 22.85
C ASN A 473 -22.60 21.72 22.88
N PRO A 474 -21.58 22.49 22.41
CA PRO A 474 -21.62 23.95 22.43
C PRO A 474 -22.55 24.58 21.39
N ASP A 475 -22.91 23.84 20.34
CA ASP A 475 -23.79 24.31 19.25
C ASP A 475 -25.28 24.20 19.60
N THR A 476 -25.60 23.82 20.84
CA THR A 476 -26.99 23.75 21.31
C THR A 476 -27.62 25.13 21.35
N CYS A 477 -28.87 25.24 20.86
CA CYS A 477 -29.56 26.51 20.87
C CYS A 477 -29.84 26.92 22.33
N ALA A 478 -29.65 28.19 22.69
CA ALA A 478 -29.76 28.69 24.07
C ALA A 478 -31.12 28.46 24.77
N THR A 479 -32.12 27.98 24.04
CA THR A 479 -33.48 27.66 24.53
C THR A 479 -33.90 26.22 24.25
N CYS A 480 -33.00 25.39 23.72
CA CYS A 480 -33.24 23.98 23.47
C CYS A 480 -33.01 23.21 24.77
N ASP A 481 -33.74 22.10 24.92
CA ASP A 481 -33.37 21.10 25.91
C ASP A 481 -31.97 20.59 25.53
N VAL A 482 -31.05 20.65 26.49
CA VAL A 482 -29.68 20.15 26.28
C VAL A 482 -29.66 18.62 26.43
N ASP A 483 -28.75 17.96 25.71
CA ASP A 483 -28.61 16.50 25.77
C ASP A 483 -28.05 16.06 27.15
N PRO A 484 -28.27 14.79 27.54
CA PRO A 484 -27.54 14.18 28.65
C PRO A 484 -26.03 14.10 28.34
N VAL A 485 -25.21 14.39 29.34
CA VAL A 485 -23.75 14.42 29.26
C VAL A 485 -23.18 13.87 30.58
N GLU A 486 -22.17 13.00 30.49
CA GLU A 486 -21.40 12.54 31.65
C GLU A 486 -20.28 13.56 31.97
N TYR A 487 -20.12 13.95 33.23
CA TYR A 487 -19.05 14.86 33.63
C TYR A 487 -18.54 14.51 35.02
N ASP A 488 -18.01 13.30 35.14
CA ASP A 488 -17.49 12.71 36.38
C ASP A 488 -15.97 12.52 36.37
N GLY A 489 -15.29 12.96 35.31
CA GLY A 489 -13.84 12.80 35.16
C GLY A 489 -12.99 13.85 35.88
N VAL A 490 -11.70 13.87 35.55
CA VAL A 490 -10.71 14.74 36.17
C VAL A 490 -10.04 15.63 35.13
N ILE A 491 -9.95 16.92 35.44
CA ILE A 491 -9.12 17.91 34.74
C ILE A 491 -8.07 18.38 35.74
N ASN A 492 -6.82 18.01 35.52
CA ASN A 492 -5.71 18.28 36.39
C ASN A 492 -4.69 19.22 35.73
N VAL A 493 -4.68 20.48 36.17
CA VAL A 493 -3.66 21.45 35.76
C VAL A 493 -2.58 21.47 36.83
N LEU A 494 -1.43 20.91 36.50
CA LEU A 494 -0.32 20.80 37.44
C LEU A 494 0.37 22.16 37.59
N ASN A 495 0.68 22.52 38.83
CA ASN A 495 1.42 23.74 39.16
C ASN A 495 2.90 23.43 39.31
N GLY A 496 3.73 24.16 38.59
CA GLY A 496 5.18 24.04 38.65
C GLY A 496 5.78 24.78 39.83
N SER A 497 6.96 24.34 40.26
CA SER A 497 7.68 24.92 41.41
C SER A 497 8.10 26.40 41.21
N SER A 498 8.12 26.88 39.96
CA SER A 498 8.49 28.24 39.55
C SER A 498 7.33 29.26 39.51
N GLY A 499 6.09 28.82 39.73
CA GLY A 499 4.88 29.57 39.35
C GLY A 499 4.51 29.35 37.88
N GLY A 500 3.22 29.54 37.55
CA GLY A 500 2.57 28.99 36.34
C GLY A 500 1.63 27.84 36.73
N GLY A 501 0.95 27.22 35.76
CA GLY A 501 -0.05 26.18 36.00
C GLY A 501 -1.44 26.72 36.33
N ASP A 502 -1.69 27.98 35.96
CA ASP A 502 -3.03 28.55 36.06
C ASP A 502 -3.88 28.07 34.88
N LEU A 503 -5.08 27.56 35.16
CA LEU A 503 -6.13 27.47 34.17
C LEU A 503 -6.65 28.89 33.90
N ALA A 504 -6.22 29.48 32.79
CA ALA A 504 -6.62 30.82 32.35
C ALA A 504 -7.75 30.80 31.31
N GLY A 505 -7.90 29.71 30.57
CA GLY A 505 -9.02 29.46 29.67
C GLY A 505 -10.32 29.10 30.42
N ASP A 506 -11.42 29.03 29.67
CA ASP A 506 -12.74 28.76 30.24
C ASP A 506 -13.06 27.25 30.25
N ILE A 507 -13.69 26.77 31.33
CA ILE A 507 -14.33 25.44 31.35
C ILE A 507 -15.84 25.63 31.27
N SER A 508 -16.46 25.04 30.25
CA SER A 508 -17.91 25.08 30.06
C SER A 508 -18.49 23.68 29.98
N VAL A 509 -19.46 23.39 30.86
CA VAL A 509 -20.26 22.16 30.83
C VAL A 509 -21.64 22.48 30.27
N ILE A 510 -22.08 21.80 29.21
CA ILE A 510 -23.33 22.06 28.49
C ILE A 510 -24.11 20.77 28.32
N GLY A 511 -24.98 20.47 29.28
CA GLY A 511 -25.72 19.21 29.30
C GLY A 511 -26.46 18.97 30.60
N CYS A 512 -27.44 18.06 30.55
CA CYS A 512 -28.04 17.48 31.75
C CYS A 512 -27.11 16.37 32.25
N HIS A 513 -26.97 16.19 33.56
CA HIS A 513 -26.22 15.01 34.04
C HIS A 513 -26.98 13.75 33.63
N ASP A 514 -26.26 12.72 33.19
CA ASP A 514 -26.90 11.44 32.80
C ASP A 514 -27.33 10.60 34.01
N ASP A 515 -26.91 10.96 35.23
CA ASP A 515 -27.33 10.27 36.45
C ASP A 515 -27.72 11.22 37.62
N ASP A 516 -28.32 10.62 38.66
CA ASP A 516 -28.74 11.32 39.89
C ASP A 516 -27.57 11.51 40.90
N ASN A 517 -26.34 11.12 40.55
CA ASN A 517 -25.20 11.26 41.45
C ASN A 517 -24.76 12.73 41.54
N LEU A 518 -24.11 13.05 42.66
CA LEU A 518 -23.61 14.40 42.90
C LEU A 518 -22.40 14.63 42.00
N PHE A 519 -22.52 15.53 41.02
CA PHE A 519 -21.47 16.17 40.23
C PHE A 519 -20.02 15.84 40.69
N GLU A 520 -19.27 15.07 39.90
CA GLU A 520 -17.87 14.73 40.24
C GLU A 520 -16.79 15.28 39.27
N LEU A 521 -17.11 16.19 38.34
CA LEU A 521 -16.05 16.81 37.51
C LEU A 521 -15.03 17.51 38.41
N CYS A 522 -13.86 16.91 38.50
CA CYS A 522 -12.77 17.34 39.35
C CYS A 522 -11.88 18.31 38.58
N VAL A 523 -11.75 19.55 39.08
CA VAL A 523 -10.77 20.48 38.52
C VAL A 523 -9.70 20.75 39.58
N CYS A 524 -8.47 20.40 39.25
CA CYS A 524 -7.29 20.58 40.08
C CYS A 524 -6.39 21.63 39.44
N GLY A 525 -5.77 22.48 40.26
CA GLY A 525 -4.89 23.55 39.77
C GLY A 525 -5.24 24.91 40.37
N SER A 526 -4.45 25.92 40.01
CA SER A 526 -4.81 27.31 40.30
C SER A 526 -5.66 27.82 39.13
N GLU A 527 -6.69 28.61 39.42
CA GLU A 527 -7.76 28.89 38.45
C GLU A 527 -7.98 30.40 38.33
N THR A 528 -7.78 30.92 37.13
CA THR A 528 -8.01 32.35 36.81
C THR A 528 -9.07 32.55 35.73
N GLY A 529 -9.33 31.53 34.92
CA GLY A 529 -10.41 31.46 33.93
C GLY A 529 -11.81 31.30 34.55
N SER A 530 -12.84 31.29 33.71
CA SER A 530 -14.21 31.15 34.15
C SER A 530 -14.72 29.71 34.03
N LYS A 531 -15.68 29.37 34.90
CA LYS A 531 -16.34 28.08 34.90
C LYS A 531 -17.83 28.29 34.74
N SER A 532 -18.44 27.59 33.80
CA SER A 532 -19.87 27.70 33.53
C SER A 532 -20.52 26.33 33.38
N VAL A 533 -21.78 26.25 33.80
CA VAL A 533 -22.62 25.06 33.60
C VAL A 533 -23.95 25.53 33.01
N VAL A 534 -24.35 24.96 31.88
CA VAL A 534 -25.59 25.25 31.16
C VAL A 534 -26.47 23.99 31.14
N GLN A 535 -27.57 24.03 31.91
CA GLN A 535 -28.47 22.88 32.14
C GLN A 535 -29.93 23.20 31.74
N THR A 536 -30.12 23.87 30.60
CA THR A 536 -31.46 24.30 30.16
C THR A 536 -32.33 23.09 29.83
N GLY A 537 -33.49 22.96 30.49
CA GLY A 537 -34.45 21.89 30.19
C GLY A 537 -34.27 20.60 30.98
N CYS A 538 -33.27 20.51 31.87
CA CYS A 538 -33.07 19.33 32.70
C CYS A 538 -34.22 19.12 33.71
N GLU A 539 -34.66 17.88 33.88
CA GLU A 539 -35.75 17.55 34.82
C GLU A 539 -35.33 17.84 36.28
N GLU A 540 -34.09 17.50 36.61
CA GLU A 540 -33.45 17.78 37.90
C GLU A 540 -32.12 18.50 37.65
N PRO A 541 -32.13 19.83 37.41
CA PRO A 541 -30.88 20.56 37.27
C PRO A 541 -30.11 20.48 38.59
N ILE A 542 -28.79 20.45 38.52
CA ILE A 542 -27.96 20.42 39.72
C ILE A 542 -28.03 21.83 40.32
N VAL A 543 -28.81 22.00 41.39
CA VAL A 543 -29.25 23.33 41.87
C VAL A 543 -28.25 23.96 42.86
N ASP A 544 -27.31 23.19 43.41
CA ASP A 544 -26.42 23.66 44.48
C ASP A 544 -24.92 23.43 44.15
N PRO A 545 -24.09 24.50 44.11
CA PRO A 545 -22.64 24.37 44.04
C PRO A 545 -22.08 23.63 45.27
N PRO A 546 -20.98 22.89 45.08
CA PRO A 546 -19.92 23.27 44.16
C PRO A 546 -19.90 22.43 42.89
N TYR A 547 -20.37 23.03 41.79
CA TYR A 547 -19.92 22.67 40.47
C TYR A 547 -18.38 22.72 40.54
N PHE A 548 -17.71 21.67 40.11
CA PHE A 548 -16.25 21.53 40.10
C PHE A 548 -15.62 21.24 41.47
N THR A 549 -16.11 20.23 42.21
CA THR A 549 -15.43 19.75 43.43
C THR A 549 -15.27 18.24 43.47
N CYS A 550 -14.15 17.81 44.04
CA CYS A 550 -13.84 16.41 44.25
C CYS A 550 -14.35 15.91 45.61
N THR A 551 -15.13 14.83 45.62
CA THR A 551 -15.58 14.13 46.83
C THR A 551 -14.43 13.35 47.50
N SER A 552 -13.46 12.89 46.70
CA SER A 552 -12.18 12.34 47.14
C SER A 552 -11.08 13.01 46.33
N ASN A 553 -10.02 13.54 46.96
CA ASN A 553 -9.00 14.36 46.28
C ASN A 553 -8.16 13.49 45.31
N PRO A 554 -8.41 13.49 43.99
CA PRO A 554 -7.60 12.77 43.01
C PRO A 554 -6.38 13.61 42.61
N CYS A 555 -6.32 14.87 43.04
CA CYS A 555 -5.30 15.86 42.71
C CYS A 555 -3.97 15.67 43.48
N ASN A 556 -3.67 14.47 43.98
CA ASN A 556 -2.50 14.17 44.81
C ASN A 556 -1.92 12.78 44.57
#